data_AF-A0A6V7LAN5-F1
#
_entry.id   AF-A0A6V7LAN5-F1
#
_cell.length_a   1.000
_cell.length_b   1.000
_cell.length_c   1.000
_cell.angle_alpha   90.00
_cell.angle_beta   90.00
_cell.angle_gamma   90.00
#
_symmetry.space_group_name_H-M   'P 1'
#
loop_
_entity.id
_entity.type
_entity.pdbx_description
1 polymer ?
#
loop_
_entity_poly.entity_id
_entity_poly.type
_entity_poly.pdbx_seq_one_letter_code
_entity_poly.pdbx_strand_id
1 'polypeptide(L)'
;FVVACSCENERSATYMAMGSFLPIVMLCGIIWPVQGMHSVLRAVSFILPLTKSTESIRAMLARGWGMSEPAVYEGFISIFVWILVFQTMAILLIKFKKG
;
A
#
# COMPACT_ATOMS: atom_id res chain seq x y z
N PHE A 1 -11.52 -0.62 0.77
CA PHE A 1 -12.49 -1.73 0.66
C PHE A 1 -12.64 -2.46 2.00
N VAL A 2 -11.58 -3.07 2.55
CA VAL A 2 -11.58 -3.73 3.88
C VAL A 2 -12.18 -2.85 5.00
N VAL A 3 -11.75 -1.58 5.08
CA VAL A 3 -12.23 -0.61 6.09
C VAL A 3 -13.75 -0.35 5.99
N ALA A 4 -14.30 -0.33 4.78
CA ALA A 4 -15.74 -0.15 4.56
C ALA A 4 -16.54 -1.40 4.89
N CYS A 5 -15.95 -2.59 4.78
CA CYS A 5 -16.58 -3.85 5.15
C CYS A 5 -16.58 -4.08 6.67
N SER A 6 -15.57 -3.57 7.39
CA SER A 6 -15.47 -3.70 8.85
C SER A 6 -16.30 -2.68 9.64
N CYS A 7 -16.62 -1.52 9.07
CA CYS A 7 -17.34 -0.46 9.77
C CYS A 7 -18.84 -0.48 9.45
N GLU A 8 -19.67 -0.51 10.50
CA GLU A 8 -21.14 -0.47 10.36
C GLU A 8 -21.66 0.93 10.02
N ASN A 9 -20.84 1.96 10.27
CA ASN A 9 -21.15 3.36 10.05
C ASN A 9 -20.26 3.96 8.96
N GLU A 10 -20.89 4.49 7.91
CA GLU A 10 -20.24 5.06 6.73
C GLU A 10 -19.26 6.18 7.07
N ARG A 11 -19.63 7.05 8.03
CA ARG A 11 -18.75 8.14 8.48
C ARG A 11 -17.49 7.63 9.19
N SER A 12 -17.61 6.59 10.01
CA SER A 12 -16.46 6.01 10.72
C SER A 12 -15.51 5.30 9.74
N ALA A 13 -16.06 4.64 8.72
CA ALA A 13 -15.28 4.04 7.63
C ALA A 13 -14.43 5.10 6.89
N THR A 14 -15.02 6.25 6.58
CA THR A 14 -14.32 7.35 5.90
C THR A 14 -13.21 7.94 6.78
N TYR A 15 -13.46 8.18 8.07
CA TYR A 15 -12.43 8.68 8.97
C TYR A 15 -11.28 7.69 9.16
N MET A 16 -11.57 6.40 9.25
CA MET A 16 -10.55 5.36 9.41
C MET A 16 -9.74 5.18 8.11
N ALA A 17 -10.37 5.29 6.94
CA ALA A 17 -9.68 5.31 5.65
C ALA A 17 -8.75 6.52 5.53
N MET A 18 -9.25 7.73 5.81
CA MET A 18 -8.44 8.97 5.79
C MET A 18 -7.29 8.92 6.81
N GLY A 19 -7.56 8.41 8.01
CA GLY A 19 -6.56 8.26 9.07
C GLY A 19 -5.47 7.24 8.72
N SER A 20 -5.80 6.15 8.02
CA SER A 20 -4.81 5.16 7.56
C SER A 20 -3.98 5.64 6.37
N PHE A 21 -4.53 6.53 5.53
CA PHE A 21 -3.84 7.04 4.35
C PHE A 21 -2.62 7.90 4.69
N LEU A 22 -2.74 8.77 5.69
CA LEU A 22 -1.66 9.66 6.15
C LEU A 22 -0.35 8.93 6.53
N PRO A 23 -0.35 7.94 7.46
CA PRO A 23 0.86 7.21 7.83
C PRO A 23 1.38 6.36 6.68
N ILE A 24 0.50 5.80 5.85
CA ILE A 24 0.89 5.04 4.66
C ILE A 24 1.68 5.93 3.70
N VAL A 25 1.22 7.15 3.42
CA VAL A 25 1.91 8.14 2.55
C VAL A 25 3.24 8.60 3.14
N MET A 26 3.31 8.74 4.46
CA MET A 26 4.57 9.07 5.14
C MET A 26 5.58 7.91 5.08
N LEU A 27 5.12 6.66 5.20
CA LEU A 27 5.97 5.46 5.25
C LEU A 27 6.46 4.97 3.88
N CYS A 28 5.74 5.24 2.80
CA CYS A 28 6.12 4.81 1.45
C CYS A 28 7.16 5.73 0.78
N GLY A 29 7.75 6.64 1.54
CA GLY A 29 8.91 7.43 1.13
C GLY A 29 8.64 8.51 0.10
N ILE A 30 7.38 8.97 0.00
CA ILE A 30 6.98 10.10 -0.86
C ILE A 30 7.56 11.41 -0.32
N ILE A 31 7.46 11.64 1.00
CA ILE A 31 7.94 12.85 1.67
C ILE A 31 9.43 12.72 2.06
N TRP A 32 9.85 11.55 2.55
CA TRP A 32 11.23 11.30 2.99
C TRP A 32 11.84 10.10 2.25
N PRO A 33 13.03 10.20 1.63
CA PRO A 33 13.61 9.08 0.90
C PRO A 33 13.96 7.93 1.85
N VAL A 34 13.62 6.70 1.46
CA VAL A 34 13.85 5.45 2.24
C VAL A 34 15.34 5.23 2.58
N GLN A 35 16.23 5.92 1.88
CA GLN A 35 17.68 5.91 2.10
C GLN A 35 18.11 6.66 3.38
N GLY A 36 17.29 7.59 3.88
CA GLY A 36 17.57 8.38 5.09
C GLY A 36 16.81 7.95 6.35
N MET A 37 16.15 6.78 6.34
CA MET A 37 15.35 6.28 7.47
C MET A 37 16.17 5.43 8.45
N HIS A 38 15.89 5.57 9.75
CA HIS A 38 16.39 4.70 10.81
C HIS A 38 15.96 3.24 10.57
N SER A 39 16.78 2.27 10.99
CA SER A 39 16.66 0.84 10.62
C SER A 39 15.28 0.24 10.84
N VAL A 40 14.58 0.67 11.89
CA VAL A 40 13.21 0.24 12.23
C VAL A 40 12.19 0.70 11.17
N LEU A 41 12.24 1.98 10.78
CA LEU A 41 11.34 2.53 9.77
C LEU A 41 11.62 1.91 8.39
N ARG A 42 12.90 1.64 8.09
CA ARG A 42 13.30 0.96 6.86
C ARG A 42 12.73 -0.47 6.76
N ALA A 43 12.72 -1.21 7.87
CA ALA A 43 12.14 -2.55 7.91
C ALA A 43 10.61 -2.52 7.68
N VAL A 44 9.91 -1.57 8.29
CA VAL A 44 8.47 -1.36 8.07
C VAL A 44 8.20 -0.99 6.61
N SER A 45 8.95 -0.05 6.04
CA SER A 45 8.82 0.30 4.62
C SER A 45 9.10 -0.88 3.69
N PHE A 46 10.00 -1.81 4.01
CA PHE A 46 10.24 -3.01 3.20
C PHE A 46 9.07 -4.00 3.21
N ILE A 47 8.35 -4.09 4.33
CA ILE A 47 7.16 -4.94 4.46
C ILE A 47 5.95 -4.32 3.73
N LEU A 48 5.89 -2.98 3.68
CA LEU A 48 4.81 -2.29 3.00
C LEU A 48 4.97 -2.39 1.47
N PRO A 49 4.00 -2.98 0.74
CA PRO A 49 4.05 -3.10 -0.72
C PRO A 49 4.12 -1.78 -1.45
N LEU A 50 3.67 -0.73 -0.76
CA LEU A 50 3.57 0.60 -1.31
C LEU A 50 4.95 1.23 -1.54
N THR A 51 5.98 0.81 -0.81
CA THR A 51 7.34 1.33 -0.99
C THR A 51 7.92 0.92 -2.34
N LYS A 52 7.80 -0.37 -2.70
CA LYS A 52 8.23 -0.89 -4.00
C LYS A 52 7.43 -0.27 -5.16
N SER A 53 6.14 -0.01 -4.95
CA SER A 53 5.30 0.73 -5.89
C SER A 53 5.78 2.17 -6.10
N THR A 54 6.08 2.91 -5.03
CA THR A 54 6.52 4.30 -5.12
C THR A 54 7.89 4.41 -5.80
N GLU A 55 8.82 3.50 -5.51
CA GLU A 55 10.12 3.46 -6.18
C GLU A 55 9.99 3.14 -7.69
N SER A 56 9.09 2.21 -8.06
CA SER A 56 8.77 1.93 -9.47
C SER A 56 8.25 3.18 -10.19
N ILE A 57 7.30 3.90 -9.59
CA ILE A 57 6.73 5.13 -10.17
C ILE A 57 7.82 6.21 -10.30
N ARG A 58 8.68 6.37 -9.29
CA ARG A 58 9.80 7.32 -9.32
C ARG A 58 10.80 6.98 -10.43
N ALA A 59 11.17 5.71 -10.58
CA ALA A 59 12.06 5.25 -11.64
C ALA A 59 11.47 5.49 -13.04
N MET A 60 10.17 5.25 -13.20
CA MET A 60 9.44 5.49 -14.44
C MET A 60 9.35 6.98 -14.79
N LEU A 61 9.06 7.86 -13.81
CA LEU A 61 8.99 9.32 -14.00
C LEU A 61 10.36 9.98 -14.20
N ALA A 62 11.38 9.54 -13.47
CA ALA A 62 12.70 10.17 -13.49
C ALA A 62 13.58 9.71 -14.65
N ARG A 63 13.44 8.45 -15.11
CA ARG A 63 14.29 7.88 -16.16
C ARG A 63 13.55 7.47 -17.43
N GLY A 64 12.21 7.53 -17.44
CA GLY A 64 11.40 7.10 -18.59
C GLY A 64 11.50 5.59 -18.88
N TRP A 65 11.96 4.80 -17.90
CA TRP A 65 12.16 3.36 -18.08
C TRP A 65 10.82 2.64 -18.19
N GLY A 66 10.68 1.81 -19.23
CA GLY A 66 9.49 1.01 -19.48
C GLY A 66 9.40 -0.24 -18.61
N MET A 67 8.39 -1.08 -18.86
CA MET A 67 8.14 -2.32 -18.10
C MET A 67 9.27 -3.37 -18.13
N SER A 68 10.30 -3.17 -18.95
CA SER A 68 11.43 -4.09 -19.09
C SER A 68 12.43 -4.02 -17.91
N GLU A 69 12.35 -2.98 -17.07
CA GLU A 69 13.24 -2.87 -15.92
C GLU A 69 12.71 -3.67 -14.73
N PRO A 70 13.52 -4.53 -14.07
CA PRO A 70 13.10 -5.33 -12.93
C PRO A 70 12.51 -4.50 -11.78
N ALA A 71 12.95 -3.26 -11.58
CA ALA A 71 12.41 -2.36 -10.57
C ALA A 71 10.94 -1.99 -10.81
N VAL A 72 10.51 -1.91 -12.08
CA VAL A 72 9.12 -1.58 -12.44
C VAL A 72 8.23 -2.81 -12.32
N TYR A 73 8.72 -3.95 -12.82
CA TYR A 73 8.00 -5.22 -12.77
C TYR A 73 7.76 -5.70 -11.33
N GLU A 74 8.75 -5.59 -10.45
CA GLU A 74 8.60 -5.89 -9.02
C GLU A 74 7.55 -5.01 -8.34
N GLY A 75 7.50 -3.71 -8.70
CA GLY A 75 6.50 -2.78 -8.20
C GLY A 75 5.09 -3.22 -8.57
N PHE A 76 4.88 -3.59 -9.84
CA PHE A 76 3.58 -4.07 -10.33
C PHE A 76 3.12 -5.37 -9.68
N ILE A 77 4.00 -6.37 -9.55
CA ILE A 77 3.66 -7.64 -8.90
C ILE A 77 3.29 -7.41 -7.43
N SER A 78 4.07 -6.61 -6.72
CA SER A 78 3.84 -6.29 -5.30
C SER A 78 2.45 -5.67 -5.09
N ILE A 79 2.07 -4.70 -5.92
CA ILE A 79 0.75 -4.06 -5.88
C ILE A 79 -0.35 -5.09 -6.16
N PHE A 80 -0.18 -5.93 -7.19
CA PHE A 80 -1.17 -6.91 -7.60
C PHE A 80 -1.43 -7.95 -6.50
N VAL A 81 -0.37 -8.50 -5.90
CA VAL A 81 -0.47 -9.45 -4.78
C VAL A 81 -1.22 -8.83 -3.61
N TRP A 82 -0.90 -7.60 -3.25
CA TRP A 82 -1.56 -6.95 -2.12
C TRP A 82 -3.00 -6.53 -2.39
N ILE A 83 -3.34 -6.17 -3.62
CA ILE A 83 -4.75 -5.98 -4.01
C ILE A 83 -5.53 -7.28 -3.77
N LEU A 84 -4.99 -8.43 -4.20
CA LEU A 84 -5.64 -9.73 -3.98
C LEU A 84 -5.76 -10.08 -2.48
N VAL A 85 -4.74 -9.80 -1.68
CA VAL A 85 -4.77 -10.03 -0.21
C VAL A 85 -5.84 -9.15 0.45
N PHE A 86 -5.89 -7.85 0.14
CA PHE A 86 -6.91 -6.97 0.71
C PHE A 86 -8.32 -7.34 0.23
N GLN A 87 -8.46 -7.80 -1.01
CA GLN A 87 -9.75 -8.18 -1.55
C GLN A 87 -10.27 -9.49 -0.93
N THR A 88 -9.41 -10.49 -0.76
CA THR A 88 -9.76 -11.75 -0.08
C THR A 88 -10.11 -11.53 1.38
N MET A 89 -9.36 -10.68 2.08
CA MET A 89 -9.66 -10.30 3.47
C MET A 89 -11.02 -9.60 3.60
N ALA A 90 -11.37 -8.70 2.67
CA ALA A 90 -12.68 -8.06 2.67
C ALA A 90 -13.83 -9.06 2.44
N ILE A 91 -13.66 -10.01 1.52
CA ILE A 91 -14.66 -11.06 1.25
C ILE A 91 -14.85 -11.95 2.50
N LEU A 92 -13.77 -12.32 3.18
CA LEU A 92 -13.83 -13.09 4.43
C LEU A 92 -14.57 -12.35 5.54
N LEU A 93 -14.29 -11.05 5.73
CA LEU A 93 -14.98 -10.23 6.74
C LEU A 93 -16.49 -10.12 6.48
N ILE A 94 -16.88 -9.96 5.21
CA ILE A 94 -18.31 -9.95 4.83
C ILE A 94 -18.97 -11.31 5.14
N LYS A 95 -18.29 -12.42 4.87
CA LYS A 95 -18.80 -13.76 5.18
C LYS A 95 -18.96 -14.00 6.68
N PHE A 96 -18.00 -13.57 7.49
CA PHE A 96 -18.05 -13.72 8.95
C PHE A 96 -19.13 -12.86 9.61
N LYS A 97 -19.42 -11.66 9.09
CA LYS A 97 -20.47 -10.78 9.65
C LYS A 97 -21.90 -11.24 9.30
N LYS A 98 -22.06 -12.19 8.38
CA LYS A 98 -23.35 -12.71 7.92
C LYS A 98 -23.68 -14.09 8.51
N GLY A 99 -22.80 -14.65 9.35
CA GLY A 99 -22.99 -15.89 10.10
C GLY A 99 -23.32 -15.63 11.55
#